data_AF-A0A1V6QSI7-F1
#
_entry.id   AF-A0A1V6QSI7-F1
#
_cell.length_a   1.000
_cell.length_b   1.000
_cell.length_c   1.000
_cell.angle_alpha   90.00
_cell.angle_beta   90.00
_cell.angle_gamma   90.00
#
_symmetry.space_group_name_H-M   'P 1'
#
loop_
_entity.id
_entity.type
_entity.pdbx_description
1 polymer ?
#
loop_
_entity_poly.entity_id
_entity_poly.type
_entity_poly.pdbx_seq_one_letter_code
_entity_poly.pdbx_strand_id
1 'polypeptide(L)'
;MTALSHRVSGTALSQIGANDVQLYYNDYGIENPGTKADAVLQLVKNLRKRGIRIDGIGLESHFIVGQTPSLADQLATKKAYIKADLDVIVTELDIRFAEEPYYTADMQKQQAADYYLTVQSCLQAGSRCLGVVVWDFYDKYSWVPETFAGQGGATLYNDTLQAKPAYYAVAEALEGKKCTVC
;
A
#
# COMPACT_ATOMS: atom_id res chain seq x y z
N MET A 1 -1.38 7.86 21.81
CA MET A 1 0.00 7.53 21.42
C MET A 1 0.45 8.30 20.17
N THR A 2 -0.24 8.19 19.03
CA THR A 2 0.16 8.81 17.74
C THR A 2 0.43 10.32 17.80
N ALA A 3 -0.44 11.09 18.47
CA ALA A 3 -0.25 12.53 18.61
C ALA A 3 1.02 12.92 19.40
N LEU A 4 1.41 12.11 20.39
CA LEU A 4 2.65 12.35 21.12
C LEU A 4 3.86 12.04 20.23
N SER A 5 3.84 10.90 19.53
CA SER A 5 4.91 10.50 18.60
C SER A 5 5.15 11.57 17.52
N HIS A 6 4.10 12.00 16.81
CA HIS A 6 4.24 13.03 15.76
C HIS A 6 4.75 14.37 16.31
N ARG A 7 4.31 14.77 17.52
CA ARG A 7 4.81 16.00 18.16
C ARG A 7 6.29 15.90 18.51
N VAL A 8 6.72 14.77 19.07
CA VAL A 8 8.11 14.54 19.44
C VAL A 8 8.98 14.51 18.19
N SER A 9 8.60 13.75 17.16
CA SER A 9 9.33 13.69 15.90
C SER A 9 9.43 15.05 15.21
N GLY A 10 8.32 15.81 15.14
CA GLY A 10 8.33 17.16 14.58
C GLY A 10 9.27 18.11 15.33
N THR A 11 9.22 18.09 16.67
CA THR A 11 10.13 18.89 17.51
C THR A 11 11.59 18.50 17.28
N ALA A 12 11.89 17.20 17.25
CA ALA A 12 13.25 16.69 17.06
C ALA A 12 13.83 17.11 15.70
N LEU A 13 13.05 16.99 14.63
CA LEU A 13 13.44 17.43 13.28
C LEU A 13 13.69 18.94 13.22
N SER A 14 12.83 19.73 13.85
CA SER A 14 13.02 21.18 13.95
C SER A 14 14.29 21.59 14.71
N GLN A 15 14.66 20.85 15.76
CA GLN A 15 15.88 21.12 16.53
C GLN A 15 17.16 20.92 15.73
N ILE A 16 17.16 20.01 14.76
CA ILE A 16 18.33 19.71 13.91
C ILE A 16 18.25 20.35 12.51
N GLY A 17 17.22 21.17 12.24
CA GLY A 17 17.03 21.82 10.95
C GLY A 17 16.57 20.90 9.81
N ALA A 18 16.11 19.68 10.10
CA ALA A 18 15.69 18.67 9.12
C ALA A 18 14.17 18.68 8.89
N ASN A 19 13.60 19.88 8.72
CA ASN A 19 12.14 20.04 8.57
C ASN A 19 11.61 19.52 7.21
N ASP A 20 12.48 19.21 6.26
CA ASP A 20 12.18 18.58 4.98
C ASP A 20 11.86 17.08 5.09
N VAL A 21 12.29 16.42 6.18
CA VAL A 21 11.89 15.04 6.48
C VAL A 21 10.39 14.99 6.74
N GLN A 22 9.69 14.14 5.99
CA GLN A 22 8.24 14.00 6.04
C GLN A 22 7.80 13.05 7.18
N LEU A 23 6.65 13.33 7.79
CA LEU A 23 6.04 12.51 8.84
C LEU A 23 4.79 11.81 8.30
N TYR A 24 4.84 10.48 8.29
CA TYR A 24 3.76 9.62 7.81
C TYR A 24 3.07 8.88 8.96
N TYR A 25 1.76 8.68 8.83
CA TYR A 25 1.03 7.62 9.55
C TYR A 25 0.88 6.42 8.62
N ASN A 26 1.34 5.24 9.04
CA ASN A 26 1.30 4.00 8.27
C ASN A 26 0.37 2.99 8.95
N ASP A 27 -0.50 2.35 8.17
CA ASP A 27 -1.42 1.32 8.68
C ASP A 27 -2.01 0.48 7.53
N TYR A 28 -2.51 -0.72 7.87
CA TYR A 28 -3.31 -1.57 6.97
C TYR A 28 -4.81 -1.31 7.11
N GLY A 29 -5.61 -1.77 6.15
CA GLY A 29 -7.08 -1.73 6.21
C GLY A 29 -7.65 -0.30 6.11
N ILE A 30 -6.84 0.61 5.57
CA ILE A 30 -7.17 2.02 5.33
C ILE A 30 -7.09 2.36 3.84
N GLU A 31 -7.08 1.35 2.96
CA GLU A 31 -6.89 1.47 1.52
C GLU A 31 -8.22 1.63 0.77
N ASN A 32 -9.36 1.37 1.42
CA ASN A 32 -10.70 1.45 0.86
C ASN A 32 -11.68 2.17 1.81
N PRO A 33 -12.88 2.60 1.34
CA PRO A 33 -13.84 3.28 2.19
C PRO A 33 -14.26 2.41 3.37
N GLY A 34 -14.28 2.98 4.56
CA GLY A 34 -14.62 2.27 5.78
C GLY A 34 -14.28 3.04 7.05
N THR A 35 -14.71 2.49 8.18
CA THR A 35 -14.58 3.12 9.50
C THR A 35 -13.13 3.40 9.89
N LYS A 36 -12.18 2.53 9.50
CA LYS A 36 -10.75 2.73 9.78
C LYS A 36 -10.17 3.90 8.97
N ALA A 37 -10.49 3.99 7.68
CA ALA A 37 -10.07 5.11 6.83
C ALA A 37 -10.65 6.46 7.34
N ASP A 38 -11.92 6.46 7.75
CA ASP A 38 -12.56 7.63 8.36
C ASP A 38 -11.89 8.04 9.68
N ALA A 39 -11.52 7.06 10.51
CA ALA A 39 -10.80 7.31 11.76
C ALA A 39 -9.42 7.97 11.51
N VAL A 40 -8.70 7.56 10.45
CA VAL A 40 -7.44 8.20 10.04
C VAL A 40 -7.67 9.67 9.65
N LEU A 41 -8.72 9.97 8.88
CA LEU A 41 -9.06 11.37 8.54
C LEU A 41 -9.39 12.20 9.78
N GLN A 42 -10.07 11.61 10.77
CA GLN A 42 -10.34 12.28 12.05
C GLN A 42 -9.07 12.47 12.88
N LEU A 43 -8.15 11.50 12.88
CA LEU A 43 -6.84 11.62 13.49
C LEU A 43 -6.07 12.80 12.89
N VAL A 44 -5.99 12.90 11.57
CA VAL A 44 -5.33 14.01 10.86
C VAL A 44 -5.91 15.36 11.28
N LYS A 45 -7.26 15.48 11.28
CA LYS A 45 -7.95 16.70 11.74
C LYS A 45 -7.57 17.06 13.18
N ASN A 46 -7.50 16.07 14.07
CA ASN A 46 -7.16 16.27 15.48
C ASN A 46 -5.68 16.66 15.68
N LEU A 47 -4.75 16.12 14.89
CA LEU A 47 -3.34 16.52 14.92
C LEU A 47 -3.18 17.99 14.51
N ARG A 48 -3.79 18.36 13.38
CA ARG A 48 -3.72 19.73 12.85
C ARG A 48 -4.37 20.76 13.78
N LYS A 49 -5.51 20.44 14.41
CA LYS A 49 -6.13 21.28 15.46
C LYS A 49 -5.18 21.59 16.63
N ARG A 50 -4.18 20.74 16.87
CA ARG A 50 -3.19 20.88 17.94
C ARG A 50 -1.85 21.42 17.46
N GLY A 51 -1.77 21.90 16.22
CA GLY A 51 -0.52 22.36 15.60
C GLY A 51 0.52 21.25 15.39
N ILE A 52 0.10 19.99 15.32
CA ILE A 52 1.00 18.85 15.13
C ILE A 52 1.06 18.51 13.63
N ARG A 53 2.27 18.48 13.08
CA ARG A 53 2.53 18.16 11.68
C ARG A 53 2.22 16.70 11.36
N ILE A 54 1.64 16.47 10.19
CA ILE A 54 1.50 15.19 9.51
C ILE A 54 1.46 15.49 8.02
N ASP A 55 2.31 14.81 7.27
CA ASP A 55 2.61 15.17 5.88
C ASP A 55 1.99 14.16 4.89
N GLY A 56 1.88 12.89 5.30
CA GLY A 56 1.28 11.86 4.45
C GLY A 56 0.75 10.63 5.17
N ILE A 57 0.15 9.74 4.39
CA ILE A 57 -0.39 8.45 4.82
C ILE A 57 0.29 7.33 4.03
N GLY A 58 0.83 6.36 4.76
CA GLY A 58 1.30 5.08 4.24
C GLY A 58 0.15 4.07 4.24
N LEU A 59 -0.13 3.49 3.09
CA LEU A 59 -1.14 2.47 2.88
C LEU A 59 -0.42 1.12 2.74
N GLU A 60 -0.40 0.31 3.81
CA GLU A 60 0.35 -0.96 3.81
C GLU A 60 -0.04 -1.82 2.63
N SER A 61 -1.35 -1.99 2.37
CA SER A 61 -1.85 -2.72 1.20
C SER A 61 -1.47 -4.21 1.19
N HIS A 62 -1.41 -4.83 2.38
CA HIS A 62 -1.32 -6.28 2.56
C HIS A 62 -2.66 -6.96 2.21
N PHE A 63 -2.82 -7.34 0.95
CA PHE A 63 -4.07 -7.90 0.44
C PHE A 63 -4.06 -9.42 0.35
N ILE A 64 -5.23 -9.97 0.01
CA ILE A 64 -5.44 -11.40 -0.26
C ILE A 64 -5.93 -11.51 -1.70
N VAL A 65 -5.39 -12.48 -2.44
CA VAL A 65 -5.79 -12.73 -3.83
C VAL A 65 -7.31 -12.94 -3.93
N GLY A 66 -7.95 -12.17 -4.81
CA GLY A 66 -9.40 -12.20 -5.03
C GLY A 66 -10.23 -11.44 -3.99
N GLN A 67 -9.59 -10.87 -2.96
CA GLN A 67 -10.23 -10.02 -1.94
C GLN A 67 -9.61 -8.62 -1.88
N THR A 68 -8.74 -8.29 -2.83
CA THR A 68 -8.15 -6.96 -2.99
C THR A 68 -9.25 -5.93 -3.25
N PRO A 69 -9.26 -4.78 -2.57
CA PRO A 69 -10.27 -3.75 -2.81
C PRO A 69 -10.29 -3.29 -4.27
N SER A 70 -11.49 -2.96 -4.76
CA SER A 70 -11.67 -2.54 -6.14
C SER A 70 -10.84 -1.30 -6.48
N LEU A 71 -10.49 -1.12 -7.76
CA LEU A 71 -9.82 0.10 -8.24
C LEU A 71 -10.58 1.37 -7.82
N ALA A 72 -11.92 1.35 -7.91
CA ALA A 72 -12.76 2.49 -7.57
C ALA A 72 -12.64 2.85 -6.08
N ASP A 73 -12.67 1.85 -5.20
CA ASP A 73 -12.55 2.04 -3.77
C ASP A 73 -11.15 2.52 -3.37
N GLN A 74 -10.11 1.88 -3.91
CA GLN A 74 -8.72 2.30 -3.68
C GLN A 74 -8.50 3.74 -4.13
N LEU A 75 -9.00 4.11 -5.31
CA LEU A 75 -8.87 5.46 -5.85
C LEU A 75 -9.66 6.47 -5.02
N ALA A 76 -10.88 6.14 -4.60
CA ALA A 76 -11.70 7.02 -3.77
C ALA A 76 -11.01 7.35 -2.44
N THR A 77 -10.43 6.35 -1.78
CA THR A 77 -9.73 6.53 -0.51
C THR A 77 -8.43 7.32 -0.67
N LYS A 78 -7.61 7.01 -1.68
CA LYS A 78 -6.40 7.80 -2.00
C LYS A 78 -6.76 9.27 -2.27
N LYS A 79 -7.82 9.53 -3.04
CA LYS A 79 -8.33 10.89 -3.29
C LYS A 79 -8.86 11.58 -2.03
N ALA A 80 -9.45 10.84 -1.09
CA ALA A 80 -9.90 11.41 0.18
C ALA A 80 -8.72 11.89 1.04
N TYR A 81 -7.62 11.12 1.12
CA TYR A 81 -6.40 11.55 1.80
C TYR A 81 -5.74 12.74 1.10
N ILE A 82 -5.62 12.70 -0.22
CA ILE A 82 -5.07 13.81 -1.01
C ILE A 82 -5.89 15.10 -0.83
N LYS A 83 -7.22 14.99 -0.83
CA LYS A 83 -8.13 16.12 -0.56
C LYS A 83 -8.00 16.64 0.87
N ALA A 84 -7.59 15.79 1.81
CA ALA A 84 -7.22 16.19 3.16
C ALA A 84 -5.79 16.74 3.25
N ASP A 85 -5.17 17.11 2.12
CA ASP A 85 -3.83 17.70 2.03
C ASP A 85 -2.74 16.80 2.60
N LEU A 86 -2.77 15.51 2.22
CA LEU A 86 -1.78 14.51 2.59
C LEU A 86 -1.19 13.91 1.32
N ASP A 87 0.12 13.66 1.33
CA ASP A 87 0.72 12.74 0.36
C ASP A 87 0.32 11.31 0.70
N VAL A 88 0.31 10.45 -0.31
CA VAL A 88 -0.02 9.03 -0.18
C VAL A 88 1.11 8.19 -0.75
N ILE A 89 1.46 7.12 -0.05
CA ILE A 89 2.40 6.10 -0.53
C ILE A 89 1.73 4.74 -0.27
N VAL A 90 1.74 3.85 -1.25
CA VAL A 90 1.51 2.43 -0.97
C VAL A 90 2.83 1.87 -0.46
N THR A 91 2.87 1.40 0.78
CA THR A 91 4.13 1.23 1.53
C THR A 91 4.59 -0.22 1.66
N GLU A 92 3.68 -1.20 1.64
CA GLU A 92 3.99 -2.59 2.01
C GLU A 92 3.22 -3.58 1.11
N LEU A 93 3.07 -3.25 -0.18
CA LEU A 93 2.23 -4.03 -1.08
C LEU A 93 2.72 -5.48 -1.21
N ASP A 94 1.87 -6.40 -0.78
CA ASP A 94 1.89 -7.80 -1.18
C ASP A 94 0.47 -8.33 -1.28
N ILE A 95 0.28 -9.42 -2.03
CA ILE A 95 -1.06 -9.98 -2.27
C ILE A 95 -0.99 -11.48 -2.11
N ARG A 96 -1.23 -11.95 -0.89
CA ARG A 96 -1.04 -13.35 -0.53
C ARG A 96 -2.17 -14.26 -0.98
N PHE A 97 -1.84 -15.51 -1.24
CA PHE A 97 -2.84 -16.56 -1.36
C PHE A 97 -3.24 -17.05 0.04
N ALA A 98 -4.54 -17.25 0.25
CA ALA A 98 -5.07 -17.73 1.54
C ALA A 98 -4.77 -19.22 1.79
N GLU A 99 -4.49 -20.00 0.75
CA GLU A 99 -4.14 -21.42 0.82
C GLU A 99 -3.45 -21.89 -0.47
N GLU A 100 -2.75 -23.02 -0.40
CA GLU A 100 -2.17 -23.70 -1.56
C GLU A 100 -3.27 -24.28 -2.48
N PRO A 101 -3.02 -24.42 -3.80
CA PRO A 101 -1.75 -24.16 -4.51
C PRO A 101 -1.56 -22.71 -4.98
N TYR A 102 -0.42 -22.09 -4.69
CA TYR A 102 -0.16 -20.68 -5.02
C TYR A 102 0.12 -20.39 -6.51
N TYR A 103 0.62 -21.38 -7.25
CA TYR A 103 1.27 -21.17 -8.54
C TYR A 103 0.49 -21.74 -9.74
N THR A 104 -0.83 -21.92 -9.61
CA THR A 104 -1.66 -22.29 -10.75
C THR A 104 -1.87 -21.10 -11.68
N ALA A 105 -2.11 -21.36 -12.97
CA ALA A 105 -2.25 -20.30 -13.97
C ALA A 105 -3.39 -19.31 -13.63
N ASP A 106 -4.56 -19.82 -13.21
CA ASP A 106 -5.71 -18.97 -12.90
C ASP A 106 -5.50 -18.14 -11.63
N MET A 107 -4.87 -18.71 -10.59
CA MET A 107 -4.55 -18.00 -9.36
C MET A 107 -3.51 -16.91 -9.58
N GLN A 108 -2.50 -17.18 -10.42
CA GLN A 108 -1.48 -16.21 -10.79
C GLN A 108 -2.05 -15.07 -11.64
N LYS A 109 -3.05 -15.32 -12.51
CA LYS A 109 -3.79 -14.27 -13.23
C LYS A 109 -4.58 -13.36 -12.28
N GLN A 110 -5.28 -13.94 -11.30
CA GLN A 110 -6.02 -13.14 -10.31
C GLN A 110 -5.07 -12.28 -9.47
N GLN A 111 -3.95 -12.85 -9.01
CA GLN A 111 -2.92 -12.09 -8.29
C GLN A 111 -2.36 -10.95 -9.17
N ALA A 112 -2.11 -11.22 -10.46
CA ALA A 112 -1.65 -10.20 -11.39
C ALA A 112 -2.66 -9.05 -11.56
N ALA A 113 -3.96 -9.36 -11.66
CA ALA A 113 -5.02 -8.37 -11.71
C ALA A 113 -5.06 -7.51 -10.45
N ASP A 114 -4.93 -8.13 -9.28
CA ASP A 114 -4.96 -7.44 -8.00
C ASP A 114 -3.78 -6.46 -7.82
N TYR A 115 -2.57 -6.88 -8.22
CA TYR A 115 -1.38 -6.03 -8.25
C TYR A 115 -1.56 -4.87 -9.23
N TYR A 116 -2.03 -5.16 -10.44
CA TYR A 116 -2.29 -4.16 -11.46
C TYR A 116 -3.26 -3.09 -10.98
N LEU A 117 -4.39 -3.48 -10.39
CA LEU A 117 -5.41 -2.54 -9.90
C LEU A 117 -4.87 -1.65 -8.78
N THR A 118 -4.05 -2.21 -7.88
CA THR A 118 -3.43 -1.45 -6.79
C THR A 118 -2.45 -0.40 -7.31
N VAL A 119 -1.55 -0.78 -8.22
CA VAL A 119 -0.61 0.17 -8.86
C VAL A 119 -1.35 1.22 -9.68
N GLN A 120 -2.33 0.78 -10.48
CA GLN A 120 -3.14 1.67 -11.30
C GLN A 120 -3.91 2.69 -10.45
N SER A 121 -4.39 2.30 -9.26
CA SER A 121 -5.08 3.23 -8.35
C SER A 121 -4.17 4.37 -7.88
N CYS A 122 -2.87 4.11 -7.66
CA CYS A 122 -1.91 5.15 -7.29
C CYS A 122 -1.65 6.11 -8.45
N LEU A 123 -1.42 5.56 -9.65
CA LEU A 123 -1.22 6.38 -10.86
C LEU A 123 -2.43 7.27 -11.15
N GLN A 124 -3.64 6.75 -11.01
CA GLN A 124 -4.89 7.51 -11.23
C GLN A 124 -5.22 8.51 -10.11
N ALA A 125 -4.63 8.36 -8.92
CA ALA A 125 -4.77 9.32 -7.83
C ALA A 125 -4.00 10.62 -8.11
N GLY A 126 -3.05 10.60 -9.05
CA GLY A 126 -2.26 11.76 -9.47
C GLY A 126 -0.96 11.91 -8.69
N SER A 127 -0.27 13.03 -8.89
CA SER A 127 1.11 13.26 -8.42
C SER A 127 1.31 13.25 -6.90
N ARG A 128 0.24 13.27 -6.10
CA ARG A 128 0.31 13.15 -4.64
C ARG A 128 0.20 11.71 -4.13
N CYS A 129 -0.03 10.74 -5.01
CA CYS A 129 0.37 9.36 -4.73
C CYS A 129 1.81 9.19 -5.23
N LEU A 130 2.77 9.23 -4.31
CA LEU A 130 4.19 9.42 -4.65
C LEU A 130 4.85 8.14 -5.18
N GLY A 131 4.29 6.98 -4.86
CA GLY A 131 4.85 5.70 -5.29
C GLY A 131 4.20 4.49 -4.64
N VAL A 132 4.71 3.33 -5.05
CA VAL A 132 4.34 2.01 -4.56
C VAL A 132 5.62 1.29 -4.13
N VAL A 133 5.61 0.76 -2.91
CA VAL A 133 6.65 -0.06 -2.32
C VAL A 133 6.03 -1.42 -2.02
N VAL A 134 6.73 -2.48 -2.40
CA VAL A 134 6.34 -3.87 -2.10
C VAL A 134 7.01 -4.35 -0.82
N TRP A 135 6.34 -5.21 -0.05
CA TRP A 135 6.89 -5.74 1.19
C TRP A 135 7.72 -7.00 0.94
N ASP A 136 8.95 -6.75 0.52
CA ASP A 136 9.82 -7.71 -0.17
C ASP A 136 9.25 -8.10 -1.56
N PHE A 137 10.08 -8.75 -2.38
CA PHE A 137 9.74 -9.12 -3.75
C PHE A 137 9.97 -10.60 -4.04
N TYR A 138 10.55 -11.36 -3.10
CA TYR A 138 10.92 -12.75 -3.24
C TYR A 138 10.21 -13.63 -2.22
N ASP A 139 9.38 -14.59 -2.68
CA ASP A 139 8.50 -15.39 -1.81
C ASP A 139 9.23 -16.06 -0.65
N LYS A 140 10.47 -16.51 -0.88
CA LYS A 140 11.30 -17.17 0.13
C LYS A 140 11.57 -16.32 1.37
N TYR A 141 11.55 -15.00 1.25
CA TYR A 141 11.77 -14.06 2.36
C TYR A 141 10.50 -13.31 2.77
N SER A 142 9.35 -13.63 2.15
CA SER A 142 8.08 -13.05 2.55
C SER A 142 7.75 -13.42 3.99
N TRP A 143 7.29 -12.43 4.75
CA TRP A 143 6.79 -12.59 6.13
C TRP A 143 5.52 -13.45 6.23
N VAL A 144 4.80 -13.65 5.12
CA VAL A 144 3.45 -14.22 5.10
C VAL A 144 3.41 -15.64 5.66
N PRO A 145 4.25 -16.60 5.24
CA PRO A 145 4.15 -17.98 5.74
C PRO A 145 4.48 -18.12 7.23
N GLU A 146 5.32 -17.24 7.77
CA GLU A 146 5.65 -17.20 9.20
C GLU A 146 4.49 -16.63 10.03
N THR A 147 3.76 -15.65 9.48
CA THR A 147 2.65 -14.99 10.18
C THR A 147 1.34 -15.76 10.07
N PHE A 148 1.05 -16.33 8.90
CA PHE A 148 -0.21 -17.01 8.59
C PHE A 148 0.07 -18.41 8.05
N ALA A 149 -0.05 -19.41 8.91
CA ALA A 149 0.14 -20.81 8.52
C ALA A 149 -0.74 -21.20 7.33
N GLY A 150 -0.12 -21.78 6.29
CA GLY A 150 -0.79 -22.21 5.06
C GLY A 150 -0.98 -21.11 4.00
N GLN A 151 -0.64 -19.85 4.31
CA GLN A 151 -0.71 -18.74 3.36
C GLN A 151 0.68 -18.42 2.79
N GLY A 152 0.74 -17.85 1.59
CA GLY A 152 2.03 -17.58 0.97
C GLY A 152 1.94 -17.04 -0.46
N GLY A 153 3.04 -17.18 -1.20
CA GLY A 153 3.14 -16.84 -2.61
C GLY A 153 2.84 -15.38 -2.94
N ALA A 154 3.04 -14.46 -1.98
CA ALA A 154 2.46 -13.11 -2.02
C ALA A 154 3.20 -12.11 -2.92
N THR A 155 4.47 -12.38 -3.23
CA THR A 155 5.40 -11.39 -3.80
C THR A 155 5.47 -11.46 -5.34
N LEU A 156 6.31 -10.65 -5.97
CA LEU A 156 6.46 -10.58 -7.44
C LEU A 156 7.31 -11.72 -8.03
N TYR A 157 8.16 -12.38 -7.24
CA TYR A 157 9.02 -13.47 -7.65
C TYR A 157 8.81 -14.70 -6.78
N ASN A 158 8.78 -15.88 -7.40
CA ASN A 158 8.63 -17.14 -6.66
C ASN A 158 9.92 -17.56 -5.94
N ASP A 159 9.90 -18.71 -5.26
CA ASP A 159 11.02 -19.26 -4.46
C ASP A 159 12.31 -19.58 -5.24
N THR A 160 12.29 -19.51 -6.57
CA THR A 160 13.48 -19.65 -7.44
C THR A 160 13.87 -18.35 -8.16
N LEU A 161 13.35 -17.20 -7.73
CA LEU A 161 13.55 -15.88 -8.36
C LEU A 161 13.04 -15.80 -9.80
N GLN A 162 12.04 -16.61 -10.16
CA GLN A 162 11.34 -16.44 -11.42
C GLN A 162 10.24 -15.37 -11.26
N ALA A 163 10.25 -14.38 -12.16
CA ALA A 163 9.21 -13.36 -12.21
C ALA A 163 7.85 -13.98 -12.50
N LYS A 164 6.85 -13.65 -11.68
CA LYS A 164 5.47 -14.09 -11.83
C LYS A 164 4.71 -13.20 -12.82
N PRO A 165 3.51 -13.61 -13.29
CA PRO A 165 2.57 -12.72 -13.97
C PRO A 165 2.36 -11.37 -13.25
N ALA A 166 2.31 -11.36 -11.92
CA ALA A 166 2.19 -10.12 -11.14
C ALA A 166 3.31 -9.09 -11.41
N TYR A 167 4.56 -9.53 -11.62
CA TYR A 167 5.66 -8.64 -11.99
C TYR A 167 5.37 -7.88 -13.30
N TYR A 168 4.93 -8.60 -14.33
CA TYR A 168 4.62 -8.03 -15.63
C TYR A 168 3.39 -7.12 -15.57
N ALA A 169 2.38 -7.50 -14.78
CA ALA A 169 1.20 -6.68 -14.57
C ALA A 169 1.54 -5.34 -13.89
N VAL A 170 2.44 -5.34 -12.90
CA VAL A 170 2.97 -4.10 -12.31
C VAL A 170 3.67 -3.24 -13.36
N ALA A 171 4.54 -3.83 -14.18
CA ALA A 171 5.22 -3.10 -15.25
C ALA A 171 4.22 -2.48 -16.25
N GLU A 172 3.23 -3.24 -16.69
CA GLU A 172 2.18 -2.77 -17.61
C GLU A 172 1.37 -1.61 -17.02
N ALA A 173 1.01 -1.68 -15.74
CA ALA A 173 0.34 -0.59 -15.04
C ALA A 173 1.19 0.68 -15.04
N LEU A 174 2.48 0.57 -14.69
CA LEU A 174 3.43 1.69 -14.67
C LEU A 174 3.64 2.32 -16.06
N GLU A 175 3.54 1.53 -17.12
CA GLU A 175 3.61 2.00 -18.50
C GLU A 175 2.27 2.55 -19.03
N GLY A 176 1.19 2.49 -18.24
CA GLY A 176 -0.16 2.90 -18.66
C GLY A 176 -0.79 1.98 -19.70
N LYS A 177 -0.32 0.73 -19.80
CA LYS A 177 -0.84 -0.30 -20.70
C LYS A 177 -1.95 -1.09 -20.02
N LYS A 178 -2.81 -1.72 -20.81
CA LYS A 178 -3.76 -2.72 -20.28
C LYS A 178 -2.98 -3.95 -19.78
N CYS A 179 -3.45 -4.58 -18.72
CA CYS A 179 -2.87 -5.84 -18.25
C CYS A 179 -3.06 -6.95 -19.29
N THR A 180 -1.99 -7.60 -19.74
CA THR A 180 -2.05 -8.70 -20.72
C THR A 180 -1.84 -10.09 -20.10
N VAL A 181 -1.41 -10.11 -18.83
CA VAL A 181 -1.17 -11.32 -18.03
C VAL A 181 -2.23 -11.52 -16.94
N CYS A 182 -3.26 -10.69 -16.99
CA CYS A 182 -4.57 -10.86 -16.37
C CYS A 182 -5.48 -11.53 -17.43
#